data_AF-A0A0Q4IYM8-F1
#
_entry.id   AF-A0A0Q4IYM8-F1
#
_cell.length_a   1.000
_cell.length_b   1.000
_cell.length_c   1.000
_cell.angle_alpha   90.00
_cell.angle_beta   90.00
_cell.angle_gamma   90.00
#
_symmetry.space_group_name_H-M   'P 1'
#
loop_
_entity.id
_entity.type
_entity.pdbx_description
1 polymer ?
#
loop_
_entity_poly.entity_id
_entity_poly.type
_entity_poly.pdbx_seq_one_letter_code
_entity_poly.pdbx_strand_id
1 'polypeptide(L)'
;MPPPRKLERPQNWGGVITDAMTLGRDRWAAKAIALGWTAGDLFGVGPRDDWDFQGLAVWLNGRRIVMLDDKQAIVVGNPGDYRTAFVRGGMRHGTHPAVQPVMLWEFGR
;
A
#
# COMPACT_ATOMS: atom_id res chain seq x y z
N MET A 1 -14.35 8.96 8.82
CA MET A 1 -13.38 7.94 9.27
C MET A 1 -12.03 8.63 9.46
N PRO A 2 -11.35 8.51 10.62
CA PRO A 2 -10.04 9.11 10.80
C PRO A 2 -8.98 8.42 9.89
N PRO A 3 -8.07 9.19 9.25
CA PRO A 3 -6.97 8.63 8.46
C PRO A 3 -6.09 7.67 9.27
N PRO A 4 -5.48 6.65 8.63
CA PRO A 4 -4.35 5.95 9.23
C PRO A 4 -3.29 6.98 9.66
N ARG A 5 -2.57 6.73 10.75
CA ARG A 5 -1.64 7.73 11.34
C ARG A 5 -0.64 8.29 10.32
N LYS A 6 -0.26 7.47 9.33
CA LYS A 6 0.64 7.85 8.24
C LYS A 6 0.08 8.96 7.34
N LEU A 7 -1.23 9.04 7.15
CA LEU A 7 -1.88 10.00 6.24
C LEU A 7 -2.31 11.31 6.92
N GLU A 8 -2.02 11.49 8.21
CA GLU A 8 -2.38 12.73 8.93
C GLU A 8 -1.59 13.95 8.46
N ARG A 9 -0.38 13.73 7.94
CA ARG A 9 0.46 14.80 7.39
C ARG A 9 0.16 14.97 5.91
N PRO A 10 -0.25 16.17 5.43
CA PRO A 10 -0.54 16.41 4.02
C PRO A 10 0.61 16.03 3.07
N GLN A 11 1.86 16.19 3.51
CA GLN A 11 3.04 15.85 2.72
C GLN A 11 3.12 14.34 2.42
N ASN A 12 2.63 13.51 3.35
CA ASN A 12 2.61 12.06 3.16
C ASN A 12 1.57 11.64 2.11
N TRP A 13 0.48 12.42 1.96
CA TRP A 13 -0.52 12.19 0.93
C TRP A 13 0.07 12.31 -0.48
N GLY A 14 0.87 13.35 -0.74
CA GLY A 14 1.55 13.52 -2.02
C GLY A 14 2.49 12.36 -2.37
N GLY A 15 3.17 11.79 -1.37
CA GLY A 15 3.98 10.58 -1.54
C GLY A 15 3.14 9.37 -1.92
N VAL A 16 2.00 9.16 -1.26
CA VAL A 16 1.10 8.03 -1.56
C VAL A 16 0.48 8.13 -2.95
N ILE A 17 0.11 9.34 -3.39
CA ILE A 17 -0.36 9.55 -4.76
C ILE A 17 0.74 9.25 -5.78
N THR A 18 1.98 9.68 -5.51
CA THR A 18 3.13 9.36 -6.36
C THR A 18 3.36 7.84 -6.45
N ASP A 19 3.29 7.15 -5.33
CA ASP A 19 3.44 5.69 -5.27
C ASP A 19 2.30 4.98 -6.04
N ALA A 20 1.05 5.41 -5.84
CA ALA A 20 -0.11 4.87 -6.55
C ALA A 20 0.00 5.04 -8.08
N MET A 21 0.42 6.22 -8.54
CA MET A 21 0.65 6.49 -9.96
C MET A 21 1.80 5.64 -10.53
N THR A 22 2.86 5.45 -9.75
CA THR A 22 4.00 4.61 -10.14
C THR A 22 3.60 3.14 -10.30
N LEU A 23 2.72 2.62 -9.42
CA LEU A 23 2.18 1.27 -9.59
C LEU A 23 1.47 1.07 -10.92
N GLY A 24 0.71 2.07 -11.37
CA GLY A 24 0.06 2.06 -12.68
C GLY A 24 1.05 2.17 -13.83
N ARG A 25 1.91 3.20 -13.80
CA ARG A 25 2.88 3.51 -14.87
C ARG A 25 3.85 2.36 -15.14
N ASP A 26 4.36 1.75 -14.08
CA ASP A 26 5.39 0.71 -14.17
C ASP A 26 4.76 -0.70 -14.31
N ARG A 27 3.44 -0.78 -14.54
CA ARG A 27 2.65 -2.00 -14.71
C ARG A 27 2.63 -2.96 -13.51
N TRP A 28 3.07 -2.51 -12.34
CA TRP A 28 2.98 -3.31 -11.11
C TRP A 28 1.55 -3.61 -10.72
N ALA A 29 0.65 -2.64 -10.88
CA ALA A 29 -0.78 -2.85 -10.61
C ALA A 29 -1.34 -3.97 -11.51
N ALA A 30 -1.11 -3.87 -12.83
CA ALA A 30 -1.55 -4.89 -13.79
C ALA A 30 -0.97 -6.27 -13.47
N LYS A 31 0.31 -6.36 -13.12
CA LYS A 31 0.97 -7.61 -12.72
C LYS A 31 0.35 -8.18 -11.43
N ALA A 32 0.09 -7.35 -10.43
CA ALA A 32 -0.50 -7.79 -9.16
C ALA A 32 -1.92 -8.36 -9.36
N ILE A 33 -2.75 -7.68 -10.16
CA ILE A 33 -4.09 -8.19 -10.50
C ILE A 33 -3.99 -9.54 -11.23
N ALA A 34 -3.05 -9.69 -12.16
CA ALA A 34 -2.81 -10.97 -12.83
C ALA A 34 -2.33 -12.08 -11.88
N LEU A 35 -1.71 -11.71 -10.76
CA LEU A 35 -1.31 -12.61 -9.66
C LEU A 35 -2.43 -12.80 -8.61
N GLY A 36 -3.63 -12.26 -8.85
CA GLY A 36 -4.80 -12.43 -7.99
C GLY A 36 -4.87 -11.45 -6.82
N TRP A 37 -4.10 -10.36 -6.82
CA TRP A 37 -4.25 -9.29 -5.84
C TRP A 37 -5.53 -8.50 -6.13
N THR A 38 -6.15 -7.97 -5.09
CA THR A 38 -7.33 -7.11 -5.20
C THR A 38 -6.94 -5.63 -5.37
N ALA A 39 -7.87 -4.79 -5.80
CA ALA A 39 -7.67 -3.35 -5.79
C ALA A 39 -7.42 -2.82 -4.37
N GLY A 40 -8.05 -3.42 -3.35
CA GLY A 40 -7.80 -3.10 -1.94
C GLY A 40 -6.39 -3.45 -1.51
N ASP A 41 -5.82 -4.53 -2.03
CA ASP A 41 -4.44 -4.91 -1.69
C ASP A 41 -3.43 -3.85 -2.15
N LEU A 42 -3.75 -3.16 -3.25
CA LEU A 42 -2.90 -2.15 -3.86
C LEU A 42 -3.19 -0.74 -3.33
N PHE A 43 -4.46 -0.38 -3.22
CA PHE A 43 -4.93 0.99 -3.06
C PHE A 43 -5.89 1.17 -1.87
N GLY A 44 -6.05 0.16 -1.02
CA GLY A 44 -6.92 0.24 0.15
C GLY A 44 -6.31 1.05 1.30
N VAL A 45 -7.18 1.70 2.06
CA VAL A 45 -6.86 2.51 3.24
C VAL A 45 -7.87 2.17 4.33
N GLY A 46 -7.40 1.79 5.52
CA GLY A 46 -8.24 1.53 6.69
C GLY A 46 -8.28 2.68 7.70
N PRO A 47 -9.25 2.64 8.64
CA PRO A 47 -9.33 3.55 9.77
C PRO A 47 -8.12 3.45 10.71
N ARG A 48 -7.93 4.53 11.49
CA ARG A 48 -6.97 4.66 12.60
C ARG A 48 -7.26 3.71 13.76
N ASP A 49 -6.82 2.46 13.67
CA ASP A 49 -6.68 1.55 14.80
C ASP A 49 -5.29 0.89 14.81
N ASP A 50 -4.99 0.03 15.78
CA ASP A 50 -3.69 -0.67 15.84
C ASP A 50 -3.41 -1.56 14.60
N TRP A 51 -4.40 -1.71 13.72
CA TRP A 51 -4.38 -2.53 12.53
C TRP A 51 -4.29 -1.74 11.22
N ASP A 52 -4.32 -0.39 11.26
CA ASP A 52 -4.16 0.58 10.15
C ASP A 52 -4.02 -0.13 8.80
N PHE A 53 -5.13 -0.46 8.12
CA PHE A 53 -5.04 -1.19 6.84
C PHE A 53 -4.31 -0.31 5.83
N GLN A 54 -3.24 -0.86 5.26
CA GLN A 54 -2.42 -0.22 4.24
C GLN A 54 -2.32 -1.12 3.02
N GLY A 55 -2.92 -0.67 1.92
CA GLY A 55 -2.60 -1.16 0.59
C GLY A 55 -1.15 -0.84 0.23
N LEU A 56 -0.63 -1.52 -0.79
CA LEU A 56 0.77 -1.41 -1.20
C LEU A 56 1.18 0.05 -1.47
N ALA A 57 0.35 0.84 -2.14
CA ALA A 57 0.61 2.26 -2.40
C ALA A 57 0.81 3.09 -1.13
N VAL A 58 0.02 2.81 -0.08
CA VAL A 58 0.15 3.48 1.21
C VAL A 58 1.42 3.03 1.92
N TRP A 59 1.78 1.76 1.78
CA TRP A 59 2.93 1.18 2.47
C TRP A 59 4.27 1.59 1.83
N LEU A 60 4.35 1.72 0.50
CA LEU A 60 5.60 1.92 -0.27
C LEU A 60 6.49 3.04 0.27
N ASN A 61 5.95 4.22 0.55
CA ASN A 61 6.73 5.34 1.11
C ASN A 61 7.92 5.73 0.21
N GLY A 62 7.73 5.73 -1.12
CA GLY A 62 8.79 6.00 -2.09
C GLY A 62 9.80 4.87 -2.30
N ARG A 63 9.65 3.72 -1.63
CA ARG A 63 10.50 2.53 -1.89
C ARG A 63 10.14 1.92 -3.24
N ARG A 64 11.13 1.36 -3.92
CA ARG A 64 10.96 0.77 -5.26
C ARG A 64 10.67 -0.73 -5.16
N ILE A 65 9.66 -1.20 -5.89
CA ILE A 65 9.40 -2.63 -6.07
C ILE A 65 10.47 -3.25 -6.95
N VAL A 66 11.05 -4.37 -6.48
CA VAL A 66 12.04 -5.17 -7.20
C VAL A 66 11.53 -6.57 -7.53
N MET A 67 10.57 -7.08 -6.76
CA MET A 67 9.93 -8.37 -7.00
C MET A 67 8.48 -8.33 -6.52
N LEU A 68 7.61 -9.06 -7.23
CA LEU A 68 6.20 -9.22 -6.90
C LEU A 68 5.77 -10.62 -7.30
N ASP A 69 5.15 -11.33 -6.36
CA ASP A 69 4.50 -12.63 -6.53
C ASP A 69 3.05 -12.59 -6.00
N ASP A 70 2.38 -13.74 -5.92
CA ASP A 70 0.99 -13.86 -5.48
C ASP A 70 0.80 -13.60 -3.97
N LYS A 71 1.86 -13.44 -3.18
CA LYS A 71 1.80 -13.28 -1.73
C LYS A 71 2.44 -12.00 -1.23
N GLN A 72 3.45 -11.49 -1.92
CA GLN A 72 4.22 -10.36 -1.42
C GLN A 72 4.87 -9.51 -2.51
N ALA A 73 5.19 -8.28 -2.12
CA ALA A 73 6.05 -7.37 -2.86
C ALA A 73 7.36 -7.18 -2.08
N ILE A 74 8.50 -7.37 -2.74
CA ILE A 74 9.81 -7.01 -2.18
C ILE A 74 10.20 -5.65 -2.72
N VAL A 75 10.58 -4.76 -1.80
CA VAL A 75 10.97 -3.39 -2.11
C VAL A 75 12.37 -3.07 -1.59
N VAL A 76 13.00 -2.09 -2.21
CA VAL A 76 14.27 -1.50 -1.78
C VAL A 76 14.09 0.00 -1.59
N GLY A 77 14.67 0.54 -0.51
CA GLY A 77 14.74 1.97 -0.26
C GLY A 77 15.95 2.62 -0.91
N ASN A 78 16.61 3.51 -0.18
CA ASN A 78 17.82 4.19 -0.62
C ASN A 78 18.99 3.19 -0.76
N PRO A 79 20.05 3.55 -1.51
CA PRO A 79 21.27 2.75 -1.56
C PRO A 79 21.81 2.51 -0.15
N GLY A 80 21.94 1.23 0.24
CA GLY A 80 22.33 0.82 1.60
C GLY A 80 21.17 0.32 2.48
N ASP A 81 19.92 0.54 2.08
CA ASP A 81 18.75 0.02 2.81
C ASP A 81 18.57 -1.48 2.59
N TYR A 82 18.12 -2.17 3.66
CA TYR A 82 17.70 -3.56 3.57
C TYR A 82 16.42 -3.70 2.75
N ARG A 83 16.32 -4.82 2.01
CA ARG A 83 15.09 -5.21 1.33
C ARG A 83 13.99 -5.42 2.37
N THR A 84 12.81 -4.91 2.09
CA THR A 84 11.63 -5.10 2.95
C THR A 84 10.54 -5.82 2.15
N ALA A 85 9.78 -6.67 2.80
CA ALA A 85 8.62 -7.35 2.21
C ALA A 85 7.32 -6.71 2.69
N PHE A 86 6.41 -6.45 1.75
CA PHE A 86 4.99 -6.26 2.01
C PHE A 86 4.29 -7.57 1.75
N VAL A 87 3.63 -8.12 2.78
CA VAL A 87 2.93 -9.39 2.68
C VAL A 87 1.43 -9.12 2.58
N ARG A 88 0.80 -9.61 1.52
CA ARG A 88 -0.65 -9.62 1.37
C ARG A 88 -1.26 -10.49 2.48
N GLY A 89 -2.21 -9.92 3.21
CA GLY A 89 -2.75 -10.50 4.44
C GLY A 89 -1.74 -10.53 5.59
N GLY A 90 -0.69 -9.71 5.53
CA GLY A 90 0.27 -9.55 6.62
C GLY A 90 -0.17 -8.52 7.66
N MET A 91 0.67 -8.33 8.67
CA MET A 91 0.51 -7.28 9.68
C MET A 91 0.42 -5.90 9.00
N ARG A 92 -0.56 -5.07 9.39
CA ARG A 92 -0.94 -3.77 8.76
C ARG A 92 -1.53 -3.83 7.35
N HIS A 93 -1.61 -4.99 6.71
CA HIS A 93 -2.44 -5.17 5.52
C HIS A 93 -3.89 -5.54 5.87
N GLY A 94 -4.21 -5.66 7.16
CA GLY A 94 -5.54 -6.00 7.65
C GLY A 94 -5.95 -7.43 7.30
N THR A 95 -5.67 -8.35 8.21
CA THR A 95 -6.39 -9.63 8.29
C THR A 95 -7.62 -9.54 9.19
N HIS A 96 -7.84 -8.39 9.83
CA HIS A 96 -8.89 -8.22 10.81
C HIS A 96 -10.24 -8.04 10.10
N PRO A 97 -11.20 -8.96 10.25
CA PRO A 97 -12.46 -8.96 9.48
C PRO A 97 -13.36 -7.76 9.78
N ALA A 98 -13.12 -7.04 10.87
CA ALA A 98 -13.86 -5.82 11.21
C ALA A 98 -13.36 -4.57 10.47
N VAL A 99 -12.22 -4.63 9.78
CA VAL A 99 -11.70 -3.49 9.00
C VAL A 99 -12.25 -3.57 7.59
N GLN A 100 -13.08 -2.59 7.21
CA GLN A 100 -13.50 -2.39 5.83
C GLN A 100 -12.67 -1.26 5.22
N PRO A 101 -11.61 -1.57 4.46
CA PRO A 101 -10.81 -0.53 3.82
C PRO A 101 -11.61 0.14 2.70
N VAL A 102 -11.41 1.45 2.56
CA VAL A 102 -11.88 2.22 1.40
C VAL A 102 -10.75 2.39 0.40
N MET A 103 -11.06 2.74 -0.83
CA MET A 103 -10.03 3.02 -1.83
C MET A 103 -9.41 4.40 -1.61
N LEU A 104 -8.15 4.58 -2.01
CA LEU A 104 -7.43 5.86 -1.90
C LEU A 104 -8.22 7.06 -2.43
N TRP A 105 -8.94 6.92 -3.55
CA TRP A 105 -9.74 8.00 -4.13
C TRP A 105 -11.05 8.28 -3.38
N GLU A 106 -11.58 7.31 -2.63
CA GLU A 106 -12.74 7.51 -1.75
C GLU A 106 -12.31 8.17 -0.42
N PHE A 107 -11.05 7.97 -0.03
CA PHE A 107 -10.42 8.66 1.09
C PHE A 107 -10.00 10.10 0.73
N GLY A 108 -9.76 10.36 -0.57
CA GLY A 108 -9.20 11.60 -1.08
C GLY A 108 -9.94 12.86 -0.62
N ARG A 109 -9.17 13.81 -0.09
CA ARG A 109 -9.57 15.17 0.32
C ARG A 109 -9.48 16.16 -0.83
#